data_AF-A0A6I7R609-F1
#
_entry.id   AF-A0A6I7R609-F1
#
_cell.length_a   1.000
_cell.length_b   1.000
_cell.length_c   1.000
_cell.angle_alpha   90.00
_cell.angle_beta   90.00
_cell.angle_gamma   90.00
#
_symmetry.space_group_name_H-M   'P 1'
#
loop_
_entity.id
_entity.type
_entity.pdbx_description
1 polymer ?
#
loop_
_entity_poly.entity_id
_entity_poly.type
_entity_poly.pdbx_seq_one_letter_code
_entity_poly.pdbx_strand_id
1 'polypeptide(L)'
;MDNALCLKKKSLMPSKKPQNPFKKKQFKDYLKYSAMGFQMAATVILGLLIGVKLDEWLETSRPYATLISVLVFVFIALYIPLKEFLKK
;
A
#
# COMPACT_ATOMS: atom_id res chain seq x y z
N MET A 1 -10.17 -11.79 48.52
CA MET A 1 -11.00 -12.52 47.53
C MET A 1 -10.46 -12.34 46.10
N ASP A 2 -9.15 -12.12 45.97
CA ASP A 2 -8.54 -11.47 44.80
C ASP A 2 -7.86 -12.45 43.84
N ASN A 3 -7.60 -13.67 44.30
CA ASN A 3 -6.94 -14.72 43.50
C ASN A 3 -7.89 -15.39 42.49
N ALA A 4 -9.21 -15.29 42.69
CA ALA A 4 -10.21 -15.86 41.77
C ALA A 4 -10.40 -15.02 40.49
N LEU A 5 -10.16 -13.70 40.58
CA LEU A 5 -10.26 -12.78 39.42
C LEU A 5 -9.10 -12.95 38.42
N CYS A 6 -7.91 -13.35 38.91
CA CYS A 6 -6.75 -13.57 38.07
C CYS A 6 -6.90 -14.82 37.17
N LEU A 7 -7.52 -15.88 37.69
CA LEU A 7 -7.71 -17.13 36.94
C LEU A 7 -8.73 -16.96 35.80
N LYS A 8 -9.76 -16.14 35.97
CA LYS A 8 -10.79 -15.92 34.92
C LYS A 8 -10.30 -15.07 33.75
N LYS A 9 -9.27 -14.24 33.94
CA LYS A 9 -8.67 -13.42 32.86
C LYS A 9 -7.82 -14.27 31.89
N LYS A 10 -7.28 -15.40 32.35
CA LYS A 10 -6.40 -16.28 31.55
C LYS A 10 -7.15 -17.06 30.46
N SER A 11 -8.46 -17.28 30.61
CA SER A 11 -9.29 -18.02 29.65
C SER A 11 -9.85 -17.19 28.49
N LEU A 12 -9.66 -15.86 28.47
CA LEU A 12 -10.16 -14.96 27.42
C LEU A 12 -9.09 -14.49 26.44
N MET A 13 -7.92 -15.12 26.43
CA MET A 13 -6.92 -14.86 25.39
C MET A 13 -7.25 -15.70 24.16
N PRO A 14 -7.63 -15.10 23.01
CA PRO A 14 -7.85 -15.86 21.79
C PRO A 14 -6.54 -16.56 21.44
N SER A 15 -6.58 -17.90 21.48
CA SER A 15 -5.48 -18.77 21.08
C SER A 15 -5.07 -18.44 19.65
N LYS A 16 -4.02 -17.62 19.49
CA LYS A 16 -3.31 -17.50 18.22
C LYS A 16 -2.73 -18.88 17.94
N LYS A 17 -3.37 -19.62 17.02
CA LYS A 17 -2.86 -20.89 16.47
C LYS A 17 -1.35 -20.78 16.26
N PRO A 18 -0.57 -21.83 16.55
CA PRO A 18 0.85 -21.85 16.25
C PRO A 18 1.00 -21.85 14.73
N GLN A 19 1.01 -20.67 14.10
CA GLN A 19 1.50 -20.57 12.74
C GLN A 19 2.99 -20.94 12.79
N ASN A 20 3.39 -21.91 11.99
CA ASN A 20 4.79 -22.26 11.79
C ASN A 20 5.55 -21.04 11.24
N PRO A 21 6.68 -20.64 11.83
CA PRO A 21 7.43 -19.44 11.41
C PRO A 21 7.82 -19.46 9.93
N PHE A 22 7.99 -20.66 9.36
CA PHE A 22 8.28 -20.88 7.94
C PHE A 22 7.11 -20.48 7.01
N LYS A 23 5.86 -20.84 7.36
CA LYS A 23 4.69 -20.39 6.57
C LYS A 23 4.48 -18.89 6.69
N LYS A 24 4.75 -18.28 7.86
CA LYS A 24 4.59 -16.82 8.03
C LYS A 24 5.48 -16.02 7.09
N LYS A 25 6.70 -16.48 6.80
CA LYS A 25 7.61 -15.79 5.87
C LYS A 25 7.05 -15.80 4.45
N GLN A 26 6.67 -16.96 3.93
CA GLN A 26 6.13 -17.05 2.56
C GLN A 26 4.85 -16.23 2.40
N PHE A 27 3.90 -16.35 3.34
CA PHE A 27 2.68 -15.53 3.30
C PHE A 27 2.98 -14.03 3.41
N LYS A 28 3.97 -13.62 4.22
CA LYS A 28 4.39 -12.22 4.31
C LYS A 28 4.96 -11.70 2.99
N ASP A 29 5.67 -12.53 2.23
CA ASP A 29 6.24 -12.13 0.95
C ASP A 29 5.12 -11.86 -0.08
N TYR A 30 4.12 -12.76 -0.20
CA TYR A 30 2.96 -12.52 -1.07
C TYR A 30 2.18 -11.25 -0.66
N LEU A 31 1.92 -11.09 0.65
CA LEU A 31 1.29 -9.88 1.19
C LEU A 31 2.10 -8.61 0.88
N LYS A 32 3.43 -8.70 0.91
CA LYS A 32 4.33 -7.58 0.64
C LYS A 32 4.30 -7.17 -0.83
N TYR A 33 4.30 -8.12 -1.77
CA TYR A 33 4.19 -7.80 -3.20
C TYR A 33 2.83 -7.18 -3.54
N SER A 34 1.74 -7.70 -2.97
CA SER A 34 0.41 -7.08 -3.11
C SER A 34 0.42 -5.65 -2.58
N ALA A 35 0.93 -5.43 -1.36
CA ALA A 35 1.02 -4.08 -0.76
C ALA A 35 1.85 -3.11 -1.61
N MET A 36 2.96 -3.58 -2.20
CA MET A 36 3.80 -2.78 -3.09
C MET A 36 3.07 -2.43 -4.40
N GLY A 37 2.32 -3.37 -4.98
CA GLY A 37 1.45 -3.10 -6.13
C GLY A 37 0.34 -2.10 -5.80
N PHE A 38 -0.30 -2.23 -4.63
CA PHE A 38 -1.28 -1.25 -4.15
C PHE A 38 -0.67 0.14 -3.98
N GLN A 39 0.56 0.25 -3.48
CA GLN A 39 1.27 1.52 -3.35
C GLN A 39 1.55 2.16 -4.71
N MET A 40 1.94 1.37 -5.72
CA MET A 40 2.09 1.88 -7.10
C MET A 40 0.76 2.33 -7.69
N ALA A 41 -0.29 1.54 -7.53
CA ALA A 41 -1.63 1.89 -8.01
C ALA A 41 -2.14 3.18 -7.35
N ALA A 42 -1.94 3.32 -6.03
CA ALA A 42 -2.26 4.54 -5.30
C ALA A 42 -1.52 5.76 -5.86
N THR A 43 -0.23 5.61 -6.21
CA THR A 43 0.57 6.68 -6.81
C THR A 43 0.00 7.14 -8.15
N VAL A 44 -0.38 6.20 -9.02
CA VAL A 44 -0.98 6.51 -10.33
C VAL A 44 -2.35 7.17 -10.18
N ILE A 45 -3.21 6.66 -9.29
CA ILE A 45 -4.52 7.26 -9.00
C ILE A 45 -4.34 8.68 -8.47
N LEU A 46 -3.37 8.89 -7.58
CA LEU A 46 -3.06 10.21 -7.04
C LEU A 46 -2.61 11.18 -8.14
N GLY A 47 -1.79 10.71 -9.09
CA GLY A 47 -1.41 11.46 -10.28
C GLY A 47 -2.58 11.82 -11.20
N LEU A 48 -3.53 10.90 -11.39
CA LEU A 48 -4.77 11.15 -12.12
C LEU A 48 -5.63 12.21 -11.44
N LEU A 49 -5.85 12.10 -10.12
CA LEU A 49 -6.64 13.06 -9.36
C LEU A 49 -5.99 14.45 -9.35
N ILE A 50 -4.67 14.51 -9.19
CA ILE A 50 -3.92 15.77 -9.29
C ILE A 50 -4.05 16.35 -10.70
N GLY A 51 -3.90 15.51 -11.73
CA GLY A 51 -4.03 15.93 -13.12
C GLY A 51 -5.40 16.55 -13.42
N VAL A 52 -6.48 15.87 -13.00
CA VAL A 52 -7.85 16.34 -13.20
C VAL A 52 -8.11 17.62 -12.41
N LYS A 53 -7.65 17.68 -11.16
CA LYS A 53 -7.77 18.90 -10.36
C LYS A 53 -7.00 20.05 -10.98
N LEU A 54 -5.83 19.78 -11.55
CA LEU A 54 -5.01 20.80 -12.20
C LEU A 54 -5.63 21.29 -13.51
N ASP A 55 -6.25 20.39 -14.28
CA ASP A 55 -7.02 20.74 -15.48
C ASP A 55 -8.24 21.63 -15.14
N GLU A 56 -8.95 21.36 -14.03
CA GLU A 56 -10.02 22.23 -13.53
C GLU A 56 -9.51 23.64 -13.17
N TRP A 57 -8.36 23.72 -12.50
CA TRP A 57 -7.77 25.00 -12.09
C TRP A 57 -7.24 25.82 -13.27
N LEU A 58 -6.81 25.16 -14.34
CA LEU A 58 -6.28 25.80 -15.55
C LEU A 58 -7.38 26.21 -16.53
N GLU A 59 -8.67 25.95 -16.23
CA GLU A 59 -9.85 26.22 -17.08
C GLU A 59 -9.65 25.83 -18.56
N THR A 60 -8.75 24.88 -18.81
CA THR A 60 -8.33 24.59 -20.17
C THR A 60 -9.37 23.65 -20.78
N SER A 61 -9.93 24.01 -21.94
CA SER A 61 -10.97 23.21 -22.63
C SER A 61 -10.51 21.81 -23.06
N ARG A 62 -9.25 21.44 -22.78
CA ARG A 62 -8.60 20.19 -23.15
C ARG A 62 -7.76 19.70 -21.94
N PRO A 63 -7.80 18.41 -21.60
CA PRO A 63 -7.15 17.87 -20.40
C PRO A 63 -5.63 17.66 -20.60
N TYR A 64 -4.89 18.73 -20.90
CA TYR A 64 -3.46 18.66 -21.17
C TYR A 64 -2.64 18.42 -19.88
N ALA A 65 -3.06 18.99 -18.75
CA ALA A 65 -2.36 18.82 -17.49
C ALA A 65 -2.54 17.41 -16.92
N THR A 66 -3.71 16.78 -17.10
CA THR A 66 -3.89 15.35 -16.80
C THR A 66 -2.97 14.50 -17.67
N LEU A 67 -2.86 14.79 -18.97
CA LEU A 67 -2.02 14.03 -19.89
C LEU A 67 -0.54 14.03 -19.45
N ILE A 68 -0.02 15.21 -19.11
CA ILE A 68 1.36 15.36 -18.64
C ILE A 68 1.53 14.75 -17.24
N SER A 69 0.57 14.98 -16.34
CA SER A 69 0.62 14.45 -14.97
C SER A 69 0.63 12.93 -14.97
N VAL A 70 -0.28 12.28 -15.71
CA VAL A 70 -0.34 10.82 -15.82
C VAL A 70 0.95 10.28 -16.41
N LEU A 71 1.49 10.91 -17.46
CA LEU A 71 2.74 10.48 -18.07
C LEU A 71 3.88 10.50 -17.03
N VAL A 72 4.05 11.61 -16.32
CA VAL A 72 5.07 11.76 -15.28
C VAL A 72 4.86 10.77 -14.13
N PHE A 73 3.63 10.63 -13.63
CA PHE A 73 3.32 9.71 -12.53
C PHE A 73 3.52 8.25 -12.90
N VAL A 74 3.20 7.84 -14.13
CA VAL A 74 3.48 6.49 -14.62
C VAL A 74 4.98 6.25 -14.73
N PHE A 75 5.75 7.20 -15.26
CA PHE A 75 7.21 7.11 -15.27
C PHE A 75 7.79 6.98 -13.87
N ILE A 76 7.32 7.78 -12.90
CA ILE A 76 7.75 7.73 -11.51
C ILE A 76 7.37 6.39 -10.86
N ALA A 77 6.11 5.96 -11.02
CA ALA A 77 5.59 4.73 -10.45
C ALA A 77 6.35 3.51 -10.95
N LEU A 78 6.83 3.52 -12.20
CA LEU A 78 7.71 2.47 -12.72
C LEU A 78 9.15 2.64 -12.28
N TYR A 79 9.72 3.84 -12.37
CA TYR A 79 11.15 4.08 -12.15
C TYR A 79 11.58 3.86 -10.70
N ILE A 80 10.80 4.31 -9.71
CA ILE A 80 11.12 4.16 -8.29
C ILE A 80 11.35 2.69 -7.92
N PRO A 81 10.36 1.78 -8.09
CA PRO A 81 10.54 0.39 -7.71
C PRO A 81 11.59 -0.29 -8.59
N LEU A 82 11.67 0.02 -9.89
CA LEU A 82 12.67 -0.59 -10.77
C LEU A 82 14.09 -0.24 -10.30
N LYS A 83 14.36 1.03 -9.96
CA LYS A 83 15.64 1.45 -9.38
C LYS A 83 15.88 0.78 -8.02
N GLU A 84 14.85 0.62 -7.19
CA GLU A 84 14.96 0.00 -5.88
C GLU A 84 15.25 -1.52 -5.98
N PHE A 85 14.70 -2.19 -7.00
CA PHE A 85 15.03 -3.56 -7.36
C PHE A 85 16.44 -3.71 -7.94
N LEU A 86 16.91 -2.76 -8.77
CA LEU A 86 18.27 -2.82 -9.35
C LEU A 86 19.38 -2.44 -8.36
N LYS A 87 19.09 -1.61 -7.36
CA LYS A 87 20.07 -1.15 -6.36
C LYS A 87 20.30 -2.16 -5.24
N LYS A 88 19.43 -3.17 -5.11
CA LYS A 88 19.47 -4.16 -4.04
C LYS A 88 20.07 -5.48 -4.50
#